data_AF-A0A2D7UVS3-F1
#
_entry.id   AF-A0A2D7UVS3-F1
#
_cell.length_a   1.000
_cell.length_b   1.000
_cell.length_c   1.000
_cell.angle_alpha   90.00
_cell.angle_beta   90.00
_cell.angle_gamma   90.00
#
_symmetry.space_group_name_H-M   'P 1'
#
loop_
_entity.id
_entity.type
_entity.pdbx_description
1 polymer ?
#
loop_
_entity_poly.entity_id
_entity_poly.type
_entity_poly.pdbx_seq_one_letter_code
_entity_poly.pdbx_strand_id
1 'polypeptide(L)'
;RAYPDESNPGKHTSVISFYVRGDKASIAGTNNGLDERQALLETAPLEALSEIAQGFAAIIRDEDYVASASQQRSANSGTLDHVIFGRNEPALHHYHNTYRAALGLDLLPLLDPASMA
;
A
#
# COMPACT_ATOMS: atom_id res chain seq x y z
N ARG A 1 2.83 4.27 6.08
CA ARG A 1 3.76 3.49 6.96
C ARG A 1 2.91 2.79 8.02
N ALA A 2 3.28 1.57 8.45
CA ALA A 2 2.59 0.84 9.51
C ALA A 2 3.58 0.50 10.64
N TYR A 3 3.18 0.75 11.88
CA TYR A 3 3.98 0.49 13.08
C TYR A 3 3.29 -0.61 13.90
N PRO A 4 3.87 -1.82 14.02
CA PRO A 4 3.25 -2.92 14.74
C PRO A 4 3.20 -2.64 16.24
N ASP A 5 2.18 -3.18 16.92
CA ASP A 5 2.11 -3.22 18.37
C ASP A 5 3.07 -4.31 18.87
N GLU A 6 4.00 -3.95 19.75
CA GLU A 6 5.03 -4.87 20.25
C GLU A 6 4.45 -6.10 20.96
N SER A 7 3.27 -5.94 21.57
CA SER A 7 2.61 -6.99 22.34
C SER A 7 1.56 -7.77 21.54
N ASN A 8 1.17 -7.27 20.37
CA ASN A 8 0.12 -7.86 19.55
C ASN A 8 0.44 -7.73 18.06
N PRO A 9 0.97 -8.78 17.41
CA PRO A 9 1.36 -8.73 16.00
C PRO A 9 0.18 -8.52 15.05
N GLY A 10 -1.06 -8.79 15.48
CA GLY A 10 -2.27 -8.54 14.70
C GLY A 10 -2.77 -7.09 14.77
N LYS A 11 -2.06 -6.21 15.49
CA LYS A 11 -2.43 -4.80 15.68
C LYS A 11 -1.29 -3.90 15.24
N HIS A 12 -1.61 -2.81 14.56
CA HIS A 12 -0.64 -1.81 14.15
C HIS A 12 -1.29 -0.43 14.09
N THR A 13 -0.47 0.61 14.18
CA THR A 13 -0.87 1.99 13.88
C THR A 13 -0.40 2.36 12.48
N SER A 14 -1.32 2.77 11.62
CA SER A 14 -1.01 3.23 10.28
C SER A 14 -0.90 4.75 10.23
N VAL A 15 0.14 5.24 9.55
CA VAL A 15 0.41 6.66 9.33
C VAL A 15 0.44 6.93 7.84
N ILE A 16 -0.49 7.78 7.39
CA ILE A 16 -0.55 8.29 6.02
C ILE A 16 0.23 9.60 5.98
N SER A 17 1.14 9.74 5.01
CA SER A 17 1.92 10.96 4.82
C SER A 17 1.86 11.34 3.36
N PHE A 18 1.50 12.59 3.10
CA PHE A 18 1.51 13.17 1.76
C PHE A 18 2.74 14.03 1.63
N TYR A 19 3.47 13.84 0.54
CA TYR A 19 4.65 14.62 0.22
C TYR A 19 4.28 15.60 -0.89
N VAL A 20 4.39 16.88 -0.59
CA VAL A 20 4.27 17.96 -1.58
C VAL A 20 5.68 18.42 -1.90
N ARG A 21 5.99 18.58 -3.18
CA ARG A 21 7.26 19.16 -3.60
C ARG A 21 7.21 20.67 -3.37
N GLY A 22 7.69 21.10 -2.20
CA GLY A 22 7.97 22.50 -1.94
C GLY A 22 9.38 22.80 -2.41
N ASP A 23 9.52 23.31 -3.63
CA ASP A 23 10.56 24.24 -4.08
C ASP A 23 10.36 24.52 -5.57
N LYS A 24 10.40 25.80 -5.96
CA LYS A 24 10.43 26.23 -7.37
C LYS A 24 11.72 25.74 -8.02
N ALA A 25 11.72 24.51 -8.54
CA ALA A 25 12.80 23.96 -9.32
C ALA A 25 12.29 23.64 -10.73
N SER A 26 12.50 24.60 -11.62
CA SER A 26 12.41 24.48 -13.07
C SER A 26 13.07 23.20 -13.57
N ILE A 27 12.34 22.36 -14.32
CA ILE A 27 12.82 21.72 -15.55
C ILE A 27 11.63 21.57 -16.48
N ALA A 28 11.68 22.29 -17.61
CA ALA A 28 10.89 22.04 -18.79
C ALA A 28 11.08 20.59 -19.24
N GLY A 29 9.99 19.83 -19.34
CA GLY A 29 10.01 18.43 -19.78
C GLY A 29 8.64 18.01 -20.28
N THR A 30 8.35 18.37 -21.52
CA THR A 30 7.17 18.04 -22.31
C THR A 30 6.65 16.61 -22.08
N ASN A 31 5.41 16.47 -21.62
CA ASN A 31 4.51 15.37 -21.98
C ASN A 31 3.04 15.80 -21.76
N ASN A 32 2.40 16.16 -22.87
CA ASN A 32 1.04 16.72 -22.94
C ASN A 32 -0.02 15.83 -22.26
N GLY A 33 -0.64 16.36 -21.20
CA GLY A 33 -1.85 15.81 -20.55
C GLY A 33 -1.81 15.81 -19.01
N LEU A 34 -0.61 15.79 -18.42
CA LEU A 34 -0.40 15.83 -16.96
C LEU A 34 -0.11 17.25 -16.44
N ASP A 35 0.22 18.18 -17.34
CA ASP A 35 0.71 19.52 -17.01
C ASP A 35 -0.30 20.39 -16.28
N GLU A 36 -1.60 20.30 -16.58
CA GLU A 36 -2.59 21.17 -15.93
C GLU A 36 -2.85 20.77 -14.47
N ARG A 37 -3.04 19.47 -14.21
CA ARG A 37 -3.23 18.96 -12.83
C ARG A 37 -1.98 19.15 -11.99
N GLN A 38 -0.81 18.93 -12.58
CA GLN A 38 0.47 19.17 -11.93
C GLN A 38 0.65 20.65 -11.60
N ALA A 39 0.43 21.56 -12.57
CA ALA A 39 0.53 23.00 -12.36
C ALA A 39 -0.47 23.51 -11.30
N LEU A 40 -1.68 22.95 -11.27
CA LEU A 40 -2.68 23.24 -10.24
C LEU A 40 -2.19 22.82 -8.85
N LEU A 41 -1.57 21.64 -8.72
CA LEU A 41 -1.03 21.17 -7.43
C LEU A 41 0.20 21.96 -6.98
N GLU A 42 1.04 22.41 -7.92
CA GLU A 42 2.24 23.20 -7.63
C GLU A 42 1.94 24.64 -7.24
N THR A 43 0.80 25.17 -7.68
CA THR A 43 0.36 26.55 -7.37
C THR A 43 -0.75 26.61 -6.31
N ALA A 44 -1.31 25.47 -5.92
CA ALA A 44 -2.36 25.40 -4.92
C ALA A 44 -1.87 25.92 -3.56
N PRO A 45 -2.70 26.68 -2.84
CA PRO A 45 -2.40 27.05 -1.47
C PRO A 45 -2.30 25.79 -0.60
N LEU A 46 -1.43 25.83 0.41
CA LEU A 46 -1.13 24.68 1.28
C LEU A 46 -2.40 24.15 1.96
N GLU A 47 -3.34 25.04 2.27
CA GLU A 47 -4.64 24.74 2.86
C GLU A 47 -5.47 23.84 1.95
N ALA A 48 -5.57 24.18 0.66
CA ALA A 48 -6.30 23.36 -0.31
C ALA A 48 -5.63 21.99 -0.51
N LEU A 49 -4.30 21.94 -0.53
CA LEU A 49 -3.56 20.68 -0.57
C LEU A 49 -3.81 19.83 0.69
N SER A 50 -3.90 20.47 1.86
CA SER A 50 -4.20 19.81 3.13
C SER A 50 -5.62 19.23 3.13
N GLU A 51 -6.62 19.98 2.67
CA GLU A 51 -8.00 19.50 2.56
C GLU A 51 -8.11 18.29 1.63
N ILE A 52 -7.46 18.35 0.47
CA ILE A 52 -7.42 17.22 -0.48
C ILE A 52 -6.75 16.01 0.17
N ALA A 53 -5.59 16.20 0.82
CA ALA A 53 -4.88 15.14 1.52
C ALA A 53 -5.72 14.49 2.63
N GLN A 54 -6.44 15.30 3.41
CA GLN A 54 -7.36 14.81 4.45
C GLN A 54 -8.51 14.00 3.85
N GLY A 55 -9.11 14.48 2.75
CA GLY A 55 -10.15 13.75 2.03
C GLY A 55 -9.69 12.39 1.54
N PHE A 56 -8.52 12.33 0.88
CA PHE A 56 -7.93 11.05 0.46
C PHE A 56 -7.58 10.14 1.64
N ALA A 57 -7.03 10.69 2.72
CA ALA A 57 -6.74 9.90 3.93
C ALA A 57 -8.00 9.29 4.53
N ALA A 58 -9.12 10.01 4.51
CA ALA A 58 -10.40 9.49 4.98
C ALA A 58 -10.88 8.31 4.13
N ILE A 59 -10.80 8.41 2.80
CA ILE A 59 -11.15 7.29 1.89
C ILE A 59 -10.28 6.06 2.17
N ILE A 60 -8.96 6.23 2.25
CA ILE A 60 -8.03 5.12 2.57
C ILE A 60 -8.40 4.48 3.91
N ARG A 61 -8.68 5.29 4.94
CA ARG A 61 -9.09 4.77 6.25
C ARG A 61 -10.39 3.99 6.16
N ASP A 62 -11.39 4.52 5.46
CA ASP A 62 -12.74 3.96 5.49
C ASP A 62 -12.86 2.71 4.60
N GLU A 63 -12.03 2.58 3.57
CA GLU A 63 -12.02 1.43 2.66
C GLU A 63 -10.91 0.43 3.00
N ASP A 64 -9.64 0.83 2.89
CA ASP A 64 -8.50 -0.09 2.98
C ASP A 64 -8.35 -0.69 4.38
N TYR A 65 -8.64 0.09 5.43
CA TYR A 65 -8.48 -0.43 6.80
C TYR A 65 -9.59 -1.43 7.14
N VAL A 66 -10.80 -1.23 6.61
CA VAL A 66 -11.90 -2.19 6.79
C VAL A 66 -11.58 -3.50 6.09
N ALA A 67 -11.07 -3.45 4.85
CA ALA A 67 -10.61 -4.62 4.12
C ALA A 67 -9.49 -5.36 4.87
N SER A 68 -8.46 -4.62 5.30
CA SER A 68 -7.31 -5.17 6.04
C SER A 68 -7.72 -5.82 7.37
N ALA A 69 -8.60 -5.18 8.13
CA ALA A 69 -9.12 -5.73 9.38
C ALA A 69 -9.94 -7.00 9.16
N SER A 70 -10.71 -7.06 8.06
CA SER A 70 -11.44 -8.27 7.67
C SER A 70 -10.49 -9.42 7.36
N GLN A 71 -9.44 -9.18 6.58
CA GLN A 71 -8.41 -10.17 6.26
C GLN A 71 -7.72 -10.71 7.51
N GLN A 72 -7.35 -9.83 8.45
CA GLN A 72 -6.73 -10.26 9.71
C GLN A 72 -7.67 -11.13 10.56
N ARG A 73 -8.98 -10.79 10.62
CA ARG A 73 -9.97 -11.64 11.31
C ARG A 73 -10.08 -13.02 10.65
N SER A 74 -10.13 -13.08 9.32
CA SER A 74 -10.14 -14.35 8.59
C SER A 74 -8.88 -15.17 8.85
N ALA A 75 -7.70 -14.56 8.84
CA ALA A 75 -6.44 -15.23 9.14
C ALA A 75 -6.43 -15.80 10.58
N ASN A 76 -6.91 -15.02 11.56
CA ASN A 76 -6.99 -15.46 12.95
C ASN A 76 -8.01 -16.58 13.19
N SER A 77 -8.98 -16.76 12.28
CA SER A 77 -9.98 -17.83 12.42
C SER A 77 -9.41 -19.23 12.19
N GLY A 78 -8.25 -19.35 11.52
CA GLY A 78 -7.67 -20.63 11.12
C GLY A 78 -8.50 -21.41 10.10
N THR A 79 -9.53 -20.81 9.51
CA THR A 79 -10.41 -21.50 8.52
C THR A 79 -9.72 -21.69 7.16
N LEU A 80 -8.74 -20.84 6.84
CA LEU A 80 -7.97 -20.92 5.60
C LEU A 80 -6.58 -21.48 5.90
N ASP A 81 -6.28 -22.67 5.36
CA ASP A 81 -4.97 -23.29 5.51
C ASP A 81 -3.88 -22.57 4.68
N HIS A 82 -4.28 -22.01 3.53
CA HIS A 82 -3.36 -21.37 2.58
C HIS A 82 -4.00 -20.11 1.96
N VAL A 83 -3.15 -19.15 1.59
CA VAL A 83 -3.51 -17.98 0.79
C VAL A 83 -2.77 -18.05 -0.54
N ILE A 84 -3.49 -17.79 -1.62
CA ILE A 84 -2.94 -17.76 -2.98
C ILE A 84 -2.86 -16.30 -3.42
N PHE A 85 -1.67 -15.85 -3.79
CA PHE A 85 -1.49 -14.55 -4.42
C PHE A 85 -1.82 -14.66 -5.92
N GLY A 86 -2.58 -13.69 -6.41
CA GLY A 86 -3.01 -13.64 -7.80
C GLY A 86 -1.88 -13.29 -8.77
N ARG A 87 -2.12 -13.53 -10.07
CA ARG A 87 -1.19 -13.20 -11.17
C ARG A 87 -0.72 -11.74 -11.16
N ASN A 88 -1.58 -10.81 -10.71
CA ASN A 88 -1.29 -9.37 -10.67
C ASN A 88 -0.68 -8.91 -9.34
N GLU A 89 -0.24 -9.83 -8.48
CA GLU A 89 0.29 -9.54 -7.14
C GLU A 89 1.79 -9.87 -6.96
N PRO A 90 2.69 -9.70 -7.96
CA PRO A 90 4.11 -10.06 -7.80
C PRO A 90 4.81 -9.27 -6.70
N ALA A 91 4.33 -8.06 -6.38
CA ALA A 91 4.81 -7.27 -5.26
C ALA A 91 4.54 -7.95 -3.91
N LEU A 92 3.39 -8.62 -3.75
CA LEU A 92 3.07 -9.36 -2.53
C LEU A 92 3.95 -10.60 -2.39
N HIS A 93 4.25 -11.30 -3.50
CA HIS A 93 5.24 -12.38 -3.49
C HIS A 93 6.61 -11.89 -3.01
N HIS A 94 7.09 -10.78 -3.59
CA HIS A 94 8.38 -10.21 -3.20
C HIS A 94 8.41 -9.84 -1.72
N TYR A 95 7.39 -9.12 -1.25
CA TYR A 95 7.27 -8.68 0.15
C TYR A 95 7.30 -9.85 1.14
N HIS A 96 6.53 -10.92 0.90
CA HIS A 96 6.52 -12.08 1.77
C HIS A 96 7.84 -12.87 1.71
N ASN A 97 8.46 -12.96 0.53
CA ASN A 97 9.78 -13.58 0.39
C ASN A 97 10.87 -12.82 1.15
N THR A 98 10.77 -11.49 1.29
CA THR A 98 11.67 -10.71 2.14
C THR A 98 11.61 -11.19 3.60
N TYR A 99 10.41 -11.39 4.16
CA TYR A 99 10.27 -11.91 5.53
C TYR A 99 10.74 -13.36 5.63
N ARG A 100 10.40 -14.20 4.66
CA ARG A 100 10.85 -15.61 4.66
C ARG A 100 12.36 -15.69 4.66
N ALA A 101 13.05 -14.91 3.82
CA ALA A 101 14.51 -14.83 3.83
C ALA A 101 15.06 -14.34 5.18
N ALA A 102 14.46 -13.30 5.77
CA ALA A 102 14.87 -12.79 7.08
C ALA A 102 14.66 -13.81 8.22
N LEU A 103 13.70 -14.72 8.07
CA LEU A 103 13.40 -15.79 9.02
C LEU A 103 14.11 -17.13 8.69
N GLY A 104 14.92 -17.18 7.62
CA GLY A 104 15.61 -18.39 7.19
C GLY A 104 14.69 -19.47 6.60
N LEU A 105 13.54 -19.07 6.04
CA LEU A 105 12.57 -19.95 5.38
C LEU A 105 12.79 -19.97 3.86
N ASP A 106 12.46 -21.10 3.22
CA ASP A 106 12.47 -21.23 1.75
C ASP A 106 11.57 -20.20 1.08
N LEU A 107 11.76 -19.87 -0.19
CA LEU A 107 10.87 -18.95 -0.90
C LEU A 107 9.45 -19.54 -1.07
N LEU A 108 8.47 -18.67 -1.27
CA LEU A 108 7.11 -19.10 -1.61
C LEU A 108 7.11 -19.94 -2.90
N PRO A 109 6.43 -21.10 -2.92
CA PRO A 109 6.31 -21.90 -4.13
C PRO A 109 5.48 -21.15 -5.18
N LEU A 110 5.88 -21.29 -6.44
CA LEU A 110 5.06 -20.85 -7.57
C LEU A 110 4.14 -22.00 -7.97
N LEU A 111 2.85 -21.71 -8.07
CA LEU A 111 1.86 -22.69 -8.53
C LEU A 111 1.90 -22.73 -10.06
N ASP A 112 2.08 -23.92 -10.63
CA ASP A 112 1.93 -24.13 -12.06
C ASP A 112 0.43 -24.10 -12.40
N PRO A 113 -0.02 -23.27 -13.36
CA PRO A 113 -1.40 -23.34 -13.85
C PRO A 113 -1.84 -24.76 -14.25
N ALA A 114 -0.92 -25.60 -14.73
CA ALA A 114 -1.19 -26.98 -15.08
C ALA A 114 -1.37 -27.93 -13.88
N SER A 115 -0.93 -27.54 -12.67
CA SER A 115 -1.05 -28.36 -11.45
C SER A 115 -2.29 -28.05 -10.61
N MET A 116 -3.14 -27.12 -11.07
CA MET A 116 -4.34 -26.65 -10.35
C MET A 116 -5.67 -27.09 -11.00
N ALA A 117 -5.60 -28.02 -11.96
CA ALA A 117 -6.74 -28.66 -12.65
C ALA A 117 -6.84 -30.15 -12.26
#